data_AF-A0A519D2V6-F1
#
_entry.id   AF-A0A519D2V6-F1
#
_cell.length_a   1.000
_cell.length_b   1.000
_cell.length_c   1.000
_cell.angle_alpha   90.00
_cell.angle_beta   90.00
_cell.angle_gamma   90.00
#
_symmetry.space_group_name_H-M   'P 1'
#
loop_
_entity.id
_entity.type
_entity.pdbx_description
1 polymer ?
#
loop_
_entity_poly.entity_id
_entity_poly.type
_entity_poly.pdbx_seq_one_letter_code
_entity_poly.pdbx_strand_id
1 'polypeptide(L)'
;MNETIDELIKIKPFSLGFEEKKNRFMKCISESIKFHYENCSDYQNYCKKKNFHPDNIVDISNIPFLPVDIFKKMTLLSVLQVMYQVLFT
;
A
#
# COMPACT_ATOMS: atom_id res chain seq x y z
N MET A 1 11.39 7.36 8.18
CA MET A 1 11.57 5.93 7.85
C MET A 1 12.29 5.89 6.51
N ASN A 2 13.19 4.92 6.28
CA ASN A 2 13.63 4.64 4.92
C ASN A 2 12.54 3.79 4.28
N GLU A 3 11.58 4.44 3.64
CA GLU A 3 10.46 3.74 2.99
C GLU A 3 11.00 2.98 1.77
N THR A 4 10.71 1.68 1.66
CA THR A 4 11.27 0.89 0.55
C THR A 4 10.79 1.35 -0.82
N ILE A 5 9.64 2.03 -0.86
CA ILE A 5 9.08 2.68 -2.03
C ILE A 5 9.94 3.86 -2.50
N ASP A 6 10.45 4.69 -1.58
CA ASP A 6 11.30 5.82 -1.95
C ASP A 6 12.59 5.35 -2.63
N GLU A 7 13.15 4.23 -2.16
CA GLU A 7 14.30 3.60 -2.81
C GLU A 7 13.94 2.98 -4.15
N LEU A 8 12.73 2.43 -4.31
CA LEU A 8 12.25 1.91 -5.58
C LEU A 8 12.13 3.01 -6.65
N ILE A 9 11.62 4.19 -6.28
CA ILE A 9 11.40 5.33 -7.19
C ILE A 9 12.72 5.88 -7.76
N LYS A 10 13.83 5.74 -7.03
CA LYS A 10 15.17 6.18 -7.49
C LYS A 10 15.76 5.28 -8.58
N ILE A 11 15.21 4.08 -8.80
CA ILE A 11 15.73 3.11 -9.75
C ILE A 11 15.29 3.47 -11.18
N LYS A 12 16.23 3.40 -12.14
CA LYS A 12 15.93 3.65 -13.55
C LYS A 12 14.83 2.68 -14.05
N PRO A 13 13.82 3.17 -14.80
CA PRO A 13 12.80 2.31 -15.39
C PRO A 13 13.39 1.16 -16.22
N PHE A 14 12.80 -0.03 -16.08
CA PHE A 14 13.18 -1.24 -16.83
C PHE A 14 14.62 -1.71 -16.65
N SER A 15 15.35 -1.22 -15.65
CA SER A 15 16.75 -1.59 -15.40
C SER A 15 16.95 -2.90 -14.64
N LEU A 16 15.90 -3.43 -14.01
CA LEU A 16 15.97 -4.61 -13.15
C LEU A 16 15.53 -5.88 -13.88
N GLY A 17 16.22 -6.99 -13.57
CA GLY A 17 15.79 -8.34 -13.95
C GLY A 17 14.51 -8.77 -13.25
N PHE A 18 13.91 -9.87 -13.73
CA PHE A 18 12.61 -10.36 -13.23
C PHE A 18 12.63 -10.68 -11.73
N GLU A 19 13.57 -11.48 -11.25
CA GLU A 19 13.65 -11.89 -9.85
C GLU A 19 13.92 -10.70 -8.91
N GLU A 20 14.80 -9.78 -9.32
CA GLU A 20 15.06 -8.58 -8.53
C GLU A 20 13.82 -7.68 -8.45
N LYS A 21 13.11 -7.51 -9.56
CA LYS A 21 11.85 -6.76 -9.61
C LYS A 21 10.80 -7.40 -8.71
N LYS A 22 10.65 -8.73 -8.76
CA LYS A 22 9.71 -9.48 -7.91
C LYS A 22 10.01 -9.29 -6.43
N ASN A 23 11.26 -9.45 -6.02
CA ASN A 23 11.66 -9.31 -4.61
C ASN A 23 11.43 -7.89 -4.09
N ARG A 24 11.82 -6.87 -4.87
CA ARG A 24 11.58 -5.47 -4.50
C ARG A 24 10.10 -5.13 -4.45
N PHE A 25 9.33 -5.60 -5.42
CA PHE A 25 7.88 -5.42 -5.45
C PHE A 25 7.22 -6.01 -4.20
N MET A 26 7.53 -7.26 -3.85
CA MET A 26 6.98 -7.90 -2.65
C MET A 26 7.34 -7.15 -1.37
N LYS A 27 8.57 -6.64 -1.27
CA LYS A 27 8.97 -5.80 -0.12
C LYS A 27 8.15 -4.51 -0.03
N CYS A 28 8.04 -3.78 -1.15
CA CYS A 28 7.34 -2.50 -1.20
C CYS A 28 5.84 -2.67 -0.94
N ILE A 29 5.19 -3.65 -1.59
CA ILE A 29 3.75 -3.85 -1.43
C ILE A 29 3.40 -4.29 -0.01
N SER A 30 4.20 -5.16 0.62
CA SER A 30 3.97 -5.56 2.01
C SER A 30 4.09 -4.37 2.97
N GLU A 31 5.08 -3.50 2.76
CA GLU A 31 5.21 -2.25 3.53
C GLU A 31 4.01 -1.32 3.29
N SER A 32 3.60 -1.09 2.04
CA SER A 32 2.43 -0.26 1.72
C SER A 32 1.16 -0.78 2.39
N ILE A 33 0.89 -2.07 2.27
CA ILE A 33 -0.34 -2.68 2.82
C ILE A 33 -0.34 -2.60 4.34
N LYS A 34 0.81 -2.82 4.98
CA LYS A 34 0.96 -2.63 6.43
C LYS A 34 0.70 -1.18 6.84
N PHE A 35 1.31 -0.22 6.15
CA PHE A 35 1.08 1.21 6.39
C PHE A 35 -0.39 1.58 6.27
N HIS A 36 -1.08 1.11 5.21
CA HIS A 36 -2.51 1.35 5.04
C HIS A 36 -3.35 0.72 6.15
N TYR A 37 -3.03 -0.51 6.55
CA TYR A 37 -3.73 -1.24 7.61
C TYR A 37 -3.57 -0.59 9.00
N GLU A 38 -2.42 0.02 9.25
CA GLU A 38 -2.14 0.70 10.52
C GLU A 38 -2.74 2.11 10.58
N ASN A 39 -2.80 2.83 9.46
CA ASN A 39 -3.15 4.26 9.44
C ASN A 39 -4.55 4.57 8.86
N CYS A 40 -5.26 3.59 8.28
CA CYS A 40 -6.63 3.78 7.81
C CYS A 40 -7.58 2.79 8.49
N SER A 41 -8.42 3.30 9.39
CA SER A 41 -9.39 2.48 10.15
C SER A 41 -10.39 1.75 9.24
N ASP A 42 -10.86 2.42 8.20
CA ASP A 42 -11.76 1.84 7.20
C ASP A 42 -11.09 0.67 6.47
N TYR A 43 -9.87 0.86 5.97
CA TYR A 43 -9.10 -0.19 5.32
C TYR A 43 -8.79 -1.35 6.28
N GLN A 44 -8.40 -1.06 7.52
CA GLN A 44 -8.17 -2.06 8.56
C GLN A 44 -9.41 -2.93 8.81
N ASN A 45 -10.57 -2.29 8.95
CA ASN A 45 -11.84 -2.97 9.16
C ASN A 45 -12.24 -3.83 7.96
N TYR A 46 -11.96 -3.36 6.73
CA TYR A 46 -12.14 -4.14 5.52
C TYR A 46 -11.28 -5.40 5.52
N CYS A 47 -9.98 -5.26 5.81
CA CYS A 47 -9.03 -6.36 5.92
C CYS A 47 -9.45 -7.41 6.96
N LYS A 48 -9.85 -6.97 8.16
CA LYS A 48 -10.34 -7.85 9.24
C LYS A 48 -11.57 -8.65 8.80
N LYS A 49 -12.55 -8.01 8.13
CA LYS A 49 -13.74 -8.70 7.57
C LYS A 49 -13.41 -9.73 6.49
N LYS A 50 -12.23 -9.62 5.85
CA LYS A 50 -11.71 -10.56 4.87
C LYS A 50 -10.76 -11.59 5.48
N ASN A 51 -10.64 -11.67 6.81
CA ASN A 51 -9.71 -12.54 7.53
C ASN A 51 -8.25 -12.35 7.11
N PHE A 52 -7.86 -11.10 6.84
CA PHE A 52 -6.51 -10.75 6.40
C PHE A 52 -5.75 -9.93 7.44
N HIS A 53 -4.46 -10.23 7.60
CA HIS A 53 -3.49 -9.48 8.39
C HIS A 53 -2.21 -9.23 7.57
N PRO A 54 -1.63 -8.01 7.59
CA PRO A 54 -0.49 -7.64 6.73
C PRO A 54 0.80 -8.41 7.03
N ASP A 55 0.97 -8.95 8.24
CA ASP A 55 2.19 -9.71 8.59
C ASP A 55 2.28 -11.09 7.91
N ASN A 56 1.21 -11.53 7.21
CA ASN A 56 1.12 -12.85 6.58
C ASN A 56 1.26 -12.81 5.05
N ILE A 57 1.73 -11.71 4.46
CA ILE A 57 1.84 -11.58 2.99
C ILE A 57 3.06 -12.36 2.51
N VAL A 58 2.82 -13.51 1.89
CA VAL A 58 3.85 -14.30 1.18
C VAL A 58 3.67 -14.26 -0.34
N ASP A 59 2.43 -13.99 -0.78
CA ASP A 59 2.04 -13.86 -2.18
C ASP A 59 1.02 -12.73 -2.35
N ILE A 60 1.00 -12.12 -3.53
CA ILE A 60 0.06 -11.03 -3.85
C ILE A 60 -1.40 -11.46 -3.69
N SER A 61 -1.71 -12.73 -3.94
CA SER A 61 -3.07 -13.28 -3.79
C SER A 61 -3.57 -13.33 -2.35
N ASN A 62 -2.68 -13.18 -1.36
CA ASN A 62 -3.08 -13.06 0.04
C ASN A 62 -3.76 -11.71 0.34
N ILE A 63 -3.47 -10.67 -0.45
CA ILE A 63 -4.02 -9.34 -0.26
C ILE A 63 -5.50 -9.32 -0.70
N PRO A 64 -6.43 -8.86 0.13
CA PRO A 64 -7.84 -8.79 -0.24
C PRO A 64 -8.06 -7.90 -1.45
N PHE A 65 -8.79 -8.43 -2.44
CA PHE A 65 -9.27 -7.61 -3.55
C PHE A 65 -10.08 -6.43 -3.03
N LEU A 66 -9.91 -5.25 -3.65
CA LEU A 66 -10.57 -4.01 -3.29
C LEU A 66 -11.56 -3.60 -4.40
N PRO A 67 -12.87 -3.92 -4.27
CA PRO A 67 -13.85 -3.56 -5.30
C PRO A 67 -13.95 -2.04 -5.48
N VAL A 68 -14.11 -1.58 -6.72
CA VAL A 68 -14.24 -0.15 -7.03
C VAL A 68 -15.36 0.55 -6.25
N ASP A 69 -16.44 -0.16 -5.95
CA ASP A 69 -17.58 0.42 -5.22
C ASP A 69 -17.29 0.74 -3.75
N ILE A 70 -16.22 0.19 -3.16
CA ILE A 70 -15.90 0.51 -1.76
C ILE A 70 -15.45 1.97 -1.60
N PHE A 71 -14.88 2.57 -2.65
CA PHE A 71 -14.45 3.96 -2.64
C PHE A 71 -15.62 4.96 -2.56
N LYS A 72 -16.85 4.50 -2.86
CA LYS A 72 -18.07 5.29 -2.65
C LYS A 72 -18.59 5.21 -1.21
N LYS A 73 -18.10 4.26 -0.43
CA LYS A 73 -18.65 3.88 0.89
C LYS A 73 -17.68 4.10 2.05
N MET A 74 -16.39 4.27 1.77
CA MET A 74 -15.31 4.26 2.76
C MET A 74 -14.32 5.38 2.45
N THR A 75 -13.76 5.98 3.50
CA THR A 75 -12.72 6.99 3.39
C THR A 75 -11.36 6.31 3.57
N LEU A 76 -10.75 5.92 2.45
CA LEU A 76 -9.48 5.19 2.44
C LEU A 76 -8.29 6.16 2.48
N LEU A 77 -8.15 6.89 3.59
CA LEU A 77 -7.05 7.83 3.82
C LEU A 77 -6.09 7.25 4.86
N SER A 78 -4.86 6.96 4.45
CA SER A 78 -3.78 6.50 5.34
C SER A 78 -2.77 7.59 5.67
N VAL A 79 -2.94 8.77 5.07
CA VAL A 79 -2.17 9.97 5.34
C VAL A 79 -3.12 11.08 5.74
N LEU A 80 -2.64 11.99 6.58
CA LEU A 80 -3.43 13.13 7.01
C LEU A 80 -3.78 14.04 5.82
N GLN A 81 -5.02 14.48 5.74
CA GLN A 81 -5.52 15.31 4.65
C GLN A 81 -4.93 16.75 4.64
N VAL A 82 -4.15 17.13 5.66
CA VAL A 82 -3.68 18.50 5.90
C VAL A 82 -2.65 19.01 4.85
N MET A 83 -2.22 18.17 3.90
CA MET A 83 -1.22 18.55 2.89
C MET A 83 -1.78 19.16 1.58
N TYR A 84 -3.09 19.26 1.39
CA TYR A 84 -3.65 19.74 0.11
C TYR A 84 -3.82 21.27 0.00
N GLN A 85 -3.63 22.04 1.07
CA GLN A 85 -3.89 23.49 1.04
C GLN A 85 -2.68 24.37 0.63
N VAL A 86 -1.46 23.82 0.51
CA VAL A 86 -0.23 24.63 0.33
C VAL A 86 0.28 24.64 -1.13
N LEU A 87 -0.42 24.00 -2.07
CA LEU A 87 0.01 23.94 -3.49
C LEU A 87 -0.79 24.84 -4.44
N PHE A 88 -1.67 25.71 -3.93
CA PHE A 88 -2.48 26.62 -4.75
C PHE A 88 -2.53 28.07 -4.26
N THR A 89 -1.47 28.55 -3.60
CA THR A 89 -1.27 29.98 -3.30
C THR A 89 0.07 30.46 -3.81
#